data_AF-A0A386RD95-F1
#
_entry.id   AF-A0A386RD95-F1
#
_cell.length_a   1.000
_cell.length_b   1.000
_cell.length_c   1.000
_cell.angle_alpha   90.00
_cell.angle_beta   90.00
_cell.angle_gamma   90.00
#
_symmetry.space_group_name_H-M   'P 1'
#
loop_
_entity.id
_entity.type
_entity.pdbx_description
1 polymer ?
#
loop_
_entity_poly.entity_id
_entity_poly.type
_entity_poly.pdbx_seq_one_letter_code
_entity_poly.pdbx_strand_id
1 'polypeptide(L)'
;MSNHDFEKVPAKDVIEFLLKKMAEMGADVPKLGCMPHTAEDVLTLLTATNEVRHEIDNPLITMAMGDIGRVTRVAGQVFGSSLSFGAVGKTSAPGQLSIDDLRNAESYLEIK
;
A
#
# COMPACT_ATOMS: atom_id res chain seq x y z
N MET A 1 0.50 5.65 12.53
CA MET A 1 0.16 6.97 11.94
C MET A 1 -0.22 6.76 10.48
N SER A 2 -1.08 7.60 9.88
CA SER A 2 -1.50 7.41 8.48
C SER A 2 -1.63 8.70 7.68
N ASN A 3 -1.28 8.65 6.40
CA ASN A 3 -1.50 9.70 5.41
C ASN A 3 -2.32 9.16 4.22
N HIS A 4 -3.20 10.00 3.65
CA HIS A 4 -4.03 9.63 2.50
C HIS A 4 -4.10 10.79 1.50
N ASP A 5 -3.81 10.50 0.23
CA ASP A 5 -4.03 11.40 -0.90
C ASP A 5 -5.11 10.79 -1.82
N PHE A 6 -6.28 11.41 -1.86
CA PHE A 6 -7.40 10.93 -2.68
C PHE A 6 -7.37 11.47 -4.12
N GLU A 7 -6.43 12.35 -4.44
CA GLU A 7 -6.35 13.02 -5.72
C GLU A 7 -5.22 12.49 -6.59
N LYS A 8 -4.10 12.04 -6.03
CA LYS A 8 -2.94 11.61 -6.82
C LYS A 8 -2.02 10.64 -6.07
N VAL A 9 -1.02 10.14 -6.79
CA VAL A 9 0.18 9.54 -6.21
C VAL A 9 1.26 10.62 -6.08
N PRO A 10 1.74 10.92 -4.87
CA PRO A 10 2.87 11.82 -4.70
C PRO A 10 4.13 11.28 -5.39
N ALA A 11 5.12 12.14 -5.63
CA ALA A 11 6.41 11.69 -6.12
C ALA A 11 7.05 10.66 -5.17
N LYS A 12 7.85 9.74 -5.72
CA LYS A 12 8.43 8.61 -4.97
C LYS A 12 9.16 9.06 -3.70
N ASP A 13 10.01 10.08 -3.82
CA ASP A 13 10.77 10.68 -2.73
C ASP A 13 9.88 11.28 -1.62
N VAL A 14 8.74 11.86 -1.99
CA VAL A 14 7.73 12.34 -1.05
C VAL A 14 7.08 11.19 -0.29
N ILE A 15 6.74 10.09 -0.98
CA ILE A 15 6.18 8.88 -0.34
C ILE A 15 7.18 8.31 0.67
N GLU A 16 8.44 8.15 0.26
CA GLU A 16 9.53 7.67 1.11
C GLU A 16 9.72 8.56 2.34
N PHE A 17 9.80 9.87 2.12
CA PHE A 17 9.92 10.86 3.20
C PHE A 17 8.76 10.74 4.20
N LEU A 18 7.51 10.66 3.73
CA LEU A 18 6.35 10.58 4.61
C LEU A 18 6.36 9.31 5.47
N LEU A 19 6.69 8.15 4.88
CA LEU A 19 6.75 6.89 5.61
C LEU A 19 7.88 6.89 6.66
N LYS A 20 9.08 7.35 6.29
CA LYS A 20 10.22 7.49 7.21
C LYS A 20 9.91 8.49 8.33
N LYS A 21 9.30 9.62 7.99
CA LYS A 21 8.90 10.65 8.96
C LYS A 21 7.87 10.12 9.96
N MET A 22 6.89 9.34 9.50
CA MET A 22 5.93 8.69 10.40
C MET A 22 6.64 7.76 11.39
N ALA A 23 7.61 6.96 10.92
CA ALA A 23 8.41 6.09 11.78
C ALA A 23 9.24 6.90 12.81
N GLU A 24 9.96 7.94 12.37
CA GLU A 24 10.72 8.85 13.24
C GLU A 24 9.86 9.51 14.32
N MET A 25 8.59 9.80 14.00
CA MET A 25 7.62 10.37 14.93
C MET A 25 7.03 9.34 15.91
N GLY A 26 7.52 8.10 15.89
CA GLY A 26 7.09 7.03 16.79
C GLY A 26 5.86 6.25 16.33
N ALA A 27 5.54 6.25 15.03
CA ALA A 27 4.49 5.37 14.52
C ALA A 27 4.96 3.91 14.54
N ASP A 28 4.23 3.02 15.24
CA ASP A 28 4.52 1.59 15.21
C ASP A 28 4.40 1.00 13.80
N VAL A 29 3.37 1.46 13.07
CA VAL A 29 3.08 1.07 11.68
C VAL A 29 2.78 2.33 10.86
N PRO A 30 3.74 2.83 10.06
CA PRO A 30 3.51 3.88 9.06
C PRO A 30 2.53 3.40 7.99
N LYS A 31 1.56 4.24 7.63
CA LYS A 31 0.55 3.91 6.61
C LYS A 31 0.40 5.02 5.59
N LEU A 32 0.41 4.68 4.30
CA LEU A 32 0.14 5.62 3.21
C LEU A 32 -0.85 5.04 2.19
N GLY A 33 -1.89 5.81 1.84
CA GLY A 33 -2.81 5.49 0.76
C GLY A 33 -2.85 6.61 -0.28
N CYS A 34 -2.84 6.28 -1.57
CA CYS A 34 -2.86 7.31 -2.63
C CYS A 34 -3.77 6.92 -3.81
N MET A 35 -4.16 7.88 -4.66
CA MET A 35 -5.04 7.65 -5.82
C MET A 35 -4.24 7.64 -7.14
N PRO A 36 -4.04 6.47 -7.78
CA PRO A 36 -3.38 6.36 -9.07
C PRO A 36 -4.30 6.73 -10.23
N HIS A 37 -3.71 7.24 -11.30
CA HIS A 37 -4.36 7.49 -12.58
C HIS A 37 -3.71 6.74 -13.74
N THR A 38 -2.50 6.21 -13.53
CA THR A 38 -1.72 5.47 -14.53
C THR A 38 -1.07 4.23 -13.92
N ALA A 39 -0.58 3.33 -14.79
CA ALA A 39 0.23 2.20 -14.33
C ALA A 39 1.56 2.67 -13.70
N GLU A 40 2.12 3.79 -14.18
CA GLU A 40 3.33 4.39 -13.62
C GLU A 40 3.14 4.87 -12.18
N ASP A 41 1.96 5.39 -11.85
CA ASP A 41 1.60 5.77 -10.47
C ASP A 41 1.61 4.54 -9.54
N VAL A 42 1.10 3.41 -10.03
CA VAL A 42 1.11 2.15 -9.29
C VAL A 42 2.55 1.66 -9.07
N LEU A 43 3.38 1.71 -10.11
CA LEU A 43 4.81 1.37 -10.01
C LEU A 43 5.53 2.30 -9.03
N THR A 44 5.21 3.60 -9.05
CA THR A 44 5.79 4.61 -8.14
C THR A 44 5.54 4.22 -6.67
N LEU A 45 4.29 3.90 -6.32
CA LEU A 45 3.97 3.46 -4.96
C LEU A 45 4.67 2.15 -4.59
N LEU A 46 4.64 1.14 -5.47
CA LEU A 46 5.27 -0.17 -5.20
C LEU A 46 6.79 -0.05 -5.04
N THR A 47 7.43 0.81 -5.85
CA THR A 47 8.86 1.09 -5.76
C THR A 47 9.21 1.73 -4.43
N ALA A 48 8.50 2.80 -4.03
CA ALA A 48 8.70 3.44 -2.73
C ALA A 48 8.47 2.45 -1.57
N THR A 49 7.43 1.61 -1.65
CA THR A 49 7.15 0.59 -0.64
C THR A 49 8.32 -0.39 -0.48
N ASN A 50 8.84 -0.90 -1.60
CA ASN A 50 9.93 -1.87 -1.60
C ASN A 50 11.26 -1.29 -1.14
N GLU A 51 11.53 -0.01 -1.42
CA GLU A 51 12.74 0.66 -0.92
C GLU A 51 12.64 0.94 0.59
N VAL A 52 11.54 1.55 1.05
CA VAL A 52 11.38 1.97 2.45
C VAL A 52 11.38 0.78 3.42
N ARG A 53 10.85 -0.38 3.03
CA ARG A 53 10.84 -1.57 3.91
C ARG A 53 12.25 -2.01 4.35
N HIS A 54 13.28 -1.59 3.62
CA HIS A 54 14.69 -1.89 3.91
C HIS A 54 15.40 -0.77 4.67
N GLU A 55 14.74 0.38 4.86
CA GLU A 55 15.32 1.57 5.47
C GLU A 55 14.73 1.90 6.85
N ILE A 56 13.58 1.31 7.20
CA ILE A 56 12.97 1.43 8.52
C ILE A 56 12.73 0.05 9.12
N ASP A 57 12.86 -0.06 10.45
CA ASP A 57 12.61 -1.32 11.16
C ASP A 57 11.11 -1.63 11.34
N ASN A 58 10.25 -0.62 11.15
CA ASN A 58 8.82 -0.74 11.31
C ASN A 58 8.18 -1.52 10.15
N PRO A 59 7.18 -2.39 10.42
CA PRO A 59 6.28 -2.82 9.36
C PRO A 59 5.54 -1.59 8.80
N LEU A 60 5.25 -1.60 7.51
CA LEU A 60 4.55 -0.49 6.83
C LEU A 60 3.33 -0.99 6.08
N ILE A 61 2.40 -0.07 5.83
CA ILE A 61 1.18 -0.33 5.07
C ILE A 61 1.10 0.66 3.92
N THR A 62 1.10 0.18 2.69
CA THR A 62 0.85 1.02 1.51
C THR A 62 -0.26 0.44 0.66
N MET A 63 -1.03 1.32 0.01
CA MET A 63 -2.03 0.93 -0.99
C MET A 63 -2.36 2.05 -1.96
N ALA A 64 -2.50 1.68 -3.23
CA ALA A 64 -3.11 2.52 -4.24
C ALA A 64 -4.62 2.22 -4.28
N MET A 65 -5.43 3.27 -4.26
CA MET A 65 -6.88 3.18 -4.36
C MET A 65 -7.35 2.96 -5.80
N GLY A 66 -8.64 2.70 -5.99
CA GLY A 66 -9.25 2.55 -7.31
C GLY A 66 -8.88 1.24 -8.00
N ASP A 67 -9.42 1.05 -9.21
CA ASP A 67 -9.35 -0.24 -9.89
C ASP A 67 -7.95 -0.61 -10.36
N ILE A 68 -7.20 0.36 -10.90
CA ILE A 68 -5.80 0.14 -11.29
C ILE A 68 -4.89 -0.12 -10.09
N GLY A 69 -5.26 0.39 -8.91
CA GLY A 69 -4.52 0.20 -7.66
C GLY A 69 -4.72 -1.16 -6.99
N ARG A 70 -5.70 -1.96 -7.42
CA ARG A 70 -6.03 -3.27 -6.81
C ARG A 70 -4.82 -4.20 -6.67
N VAL A 71 -3.88 -4.17 -7.63
CA VAL A 71 -2.65 -4.98 -7.58
C VAL A 71 -1.80 -4.70 -6.33
N THR A 72 -1.79 -3.46 -5.84
CA THR A 72 -1.05 -3.08 -4.63
C THR A 72 -1.64 -3.68 -3.36
N ARG A 73 -2.92 -4.09 -3.39
CA ARG A 73 -3.60 -4.73 -2.27
C ARG A 73 -3.27 -6.21 -2.16
N VAL A 74 -2.84 -6.87 -3.24
CA VAL A 74 -2.55 -8.31 -3.24
C VAL A 74 -1.05 -8.59 -3.18
N ALA A 75 -0.23 -7.66 -3.67
CA ALA A 75 1.21 -7.88 -3.83
C ALA A 75 2.05 -7.53 -2.58
N GLY A 76 1.41 -7.45 -1.40
CA GLY A 76 2.06 -7.02 -0.15
C GLY A 76 3.27 -7.87 0.22
N GLN A 77 3.17 -9.20 0.12
CA GLN A 77 4.29 -10.12 0.40
C GLN A 77 5.50 -9.91 -0.51
N VAL A 78 5.28 -9.48 -1.76
CA VAL A 78 6.36 -9.23 -2.72
C VAL A 78 7.07 -7.90 -2.41
N PHE A 79 6.31 -6.84 -2.19
CA PHE A 79 6.84 -5.46 -2.13
C PHE A 79 6.97 -4.88 -0.72
N GLY A 80 6.46 -5.53 0.33
CA GLY A 80 6.69 -5.15 1.73
C GLY A 80 5.53 -4.48 2.47
N SER A 81 4.34 -4.35 1.87
CA SER A 81 3.16 -3.91 2.61
C SER A 81 2.69 -5.03 3.53
N SER A 82 2.71 -4.79 4.85
CA SER A 82 2.50 -5.80 5.89
C SER A 82 1.03 -6.12 6.14
N LEU A 83 0.10 -5.31 5.63
CA LEU A 83 -1.33 -5.50 5.81
C LEU A 83 -2.12 -4.97 4.61
N SER A 84 -3.14 -5.73 4.21
CA SER A 84 -4.11 -5.33 3.18
C SER A 84 -5.54 -5.23 3.74
N PHE A 85 -6.42 -4.53 3.02
CA PHE A 85 -7.79 -4.25 3.44
C PHE A 85 -8.78 -4.86 2.44
N GLY A 86 -9.49 -5.91 2.87
CA GLY A 86 -10.61 -6.53 2.14
C GLY A 86 -11.98 -6.11 2.69
N ALA A 87 -13.02 -6.23 1.87
CA ALA A 87 -14.40 -5.89 2.22
C ALA A 87 -15.23 -7.15 2.54
N VAL A 88 -15.98 -7.12 3.66
CA VAL A 88 -16.97 -8.18 4.00
C VAL A 88 -18.36 -7.85 3.43
N GLY A 89 -18.62 -6.58 3.12
CA GLY A 89 -19.88 -6.11 2.55
C GLY A 89 -19.63 -4.84 1.73
N LYS A 90 -20.10 -3.68 2.23
CA LYS A 90 -19.79 -2.40 1.58
C LYS A 90 -18.29 -2.11 1.64
N THR A 91 -17.76 -1.58 0.54
CA THR A 91 -16.39 -1.08 0.48
C THR A 91 -16.27 0.23 1.25
N SER A 92 -15.19 0.40 2.00
CA SER A 92 -14.84 1.64 2.72
C SER A 92 -13.90 2.53 1.92
N ALA A 93 -13.25 2.00 0.89
CA ALA A 93 -12.35 2.72 -0.01
C ALA A 93 -12.43 2.17 -1.44
N PRO A 94 -12.22 3.01 -2.47
CA PRO A 94 -12.20 2.56 -3.86
C PRO A 94 -11.17 1.46 -4.11
N GLY A 95 -11.55 0.47 -4.91
CA GLY A 95 -10.68 -0.65 -5.30
C GLY A 95 -10.47 -1.72 -4.22
N GLN A 96 -11.28 -1.77 -3.16
CA GLN A 96 -11.26 -2.91 -2.24
C GLN A 96 -11.82 -4.17 -2.90
N LEU A 97 -11.11 -5.28 -2.77
CA LEU A 97 -11.61 -6.61 -3.11
C LEU A 97 -12.50 -7.14 -1.97
N SER A 98 -13.38 -8.10 -2.27
CA SER A 98 -14.03 -8.86 -1.20
C SER A 98 -12.97 -9.59 -0.37
N ILE A 99 -13.26 -9.92 0.89
CA ILE A 99 -12.32 -10.66 1.73
C ILE A 99 -11.96 -12.03 1.15
N ASP A 100 -12.91 -12.68 0.47
CA ASP A 100 -12.71 -13.98 -0.16
C ASP A 100 -11.82 -13.87 -1.41
N ASP A 101 -12.08 -12.86 -2.26
CA ASP A 101 -11.25 -12.60 -3.45
C ASP A 101 -9.83 -12.19 -3.06
N LEU A 102 -9.67 -11.34 -2.04
CA LEU A 102 -8.36 -10.90 -1.56
C LEU A 102 -7.53 -12.09 -1.07
N ARG A 103 -8.11 -12.94 -0.20
CA ARG A 103 -7.44 -14.15 0.29
C ARG A 103 -7.07 -15.10 -0.83
N ASN A 104 -7.97 -15.32 -1.79
CA ASN A 104 -7.71 -16.16 -2.93
C ASN A 104 -6.55 -15.60 -3.77
N ALA A 105 -6.54 -14.30 -4.07
CA ALA A 105 -5.47 -13.66 -4.84
C ALA A 105 -4.12 -13.71 -4.10
N GLU A 106 -4.08 -13.42 -2.81
CA GLU A 106 -2.85 -13.48 -1.99
C GLU A 106 -2.29 -14.91 -1.95
N SER A 107 -3.13 -15.95 -1.96
CA SER A 107 -2.66 -17.35 -1.97
C SER A 107 -1.79 -17.71 -3.18
N TYR A 108 -1.95 -17.02 -4.32
CA TYR A 108 -1.10 -17.21 -5.51
C TYR A 108 0.23 -16.47 -5.43
N LEU A 109 0.37 -15.53 -4.49
CA LEU A 109 1.56 -14.70 -4.30
C LEU A 109 2.35 -15.07 -3.04
N GLU A 110 1.94 -16.13 -2.35
CA GLU A 110 2.61 -16.62 -1.14
C GLU A 110 4.04 -17.05 -1.44
N ILE A 111 4.99 -16.35 -0.82
CA ILE A 111 6.43 -16.64 -0.92
C ILE A 111 6.77 -17.68 0.16
N LYS A 112 7.25 -18.86 -0.28
CA LYS A 112 7.67 -19.98 0.57
C LYS A 112 9.15 -19.91 0.93
#